data_AF-S4T1M4-F1
#
_entry.id   AF-S4T1M4-F1
#
_cell.length_a   1.000
_cell.length_b   1.000
_cell.length_c   1.000
_cell.angle_alpha   90.00
_cell.angle_beta   90.00
_cell.angle_gamma   90.00
#
_symmetry.space_group_name_H-M   'P 1'
#
loop_
_entity.id
_entity.type
_entity.pdbx_description
1 polymer ?
#
loop_
_entity_poly.entity_id
_entity_poly.type
_entity_poly.pdbx_seq_one_letter_code
_entity_poly.pdbx_strand_id
1 'polypeptide(L)'
;VEYAAGPFALFFLAEYANIMMMNTLTCVLFMNPGNATHPDTFTMSLMVKTAILTALFLWTRASYPRFRYDQLMHLLWKMFLPLTLAMFLWHTAFPTMLSGLPPQ
;
A
#
# COMPACT_ATOMS: atom_id res chain seq x y z
N VAL A 1 -3.37 26.97 -5.40
CA VAL A 1 -2.60 27.46 -6.58
C VAL A 1 -1.81 28.73 -6.21
N GLU A 2 -1.48 28.93 -4.94
CA GLU A 2 -0.94 30.20 -4.42
C GLU A 2 0.52 30.07 -3.93
N TYR A 3 1.19 28.97 -4.24
CA TYR A 3 2.56 28.74 -3.78
C TYR A 3 3.57 29.24 -4.81
N ALA A 4 4.58 29.97 -4.32
CA ALA A 4 5.79 30.27 -5.08
C ALA A 4 6.50 28.97 -5.52
N ALA A 5 7.36 29.06 -6.54
CA ALA A 5 8.00 27.90 -7.15
C ALA A 5 8.76 26.99 -6.15
N GLY A 6 9.36 27.56 -5.09
CA GLY A 6 10.08 26.81 -4.05
C GLY A 6 9.17 25.89 -3.21
N PRO A 7 8.18 26.43 -2.47
CA PRO A 7 7.24 25.61 -1.71
C PRO A 7 6.44 24.62 -2.57
N PHE A 8 6.13 24.99 -3.82
CA PHE A 8 5.47 24.09 -4.77
C PHE A 8 6.33 22.83 -5.06
N ALA A 9 7.64 22.99 -5.28
CA ALA A 9 8.55 21.87 -5.51
C ALA A 9 8.61 20.90 -4.31
N LEU A 10 8.57 21.42 -3.08
CA LEU A 10 8.54 20.59 -1.87
C LEU A 10 7.26 19.76 -1.76
N PHE A 11 6.11 20.28 -2.20
CA PHE A 11 4.87 19.49 -2.23
C PHE A 11 4.93 18.33 -3.22
N PHE A 12 5.48 18.52 -4.43
CA PHE A 12 5.65 17.38 -5.36
C PHE A 12 6.64 16.35 -4.82
N LEU A 13 7.76 16.81 -4.27
CA LEU A 13 8.73 15.92 -3.65
C LEU A 13 8.06 15.08 -2.56
N ALA A 14 7.27 15.71 -1.68
CA ALA A 14 6.57 15.02 -0.61
C ALA A 14 5.51 14.04 -1.14
N GLU A 15 4.75 14.40 -2.19
CA GLU A 15 3.77 13.50 -2.81
C GLU A 15 4.44 12.23 -3.36
N TYR A 16 5.54 12.38 -4.10
CA TYR A 16 6.28 11.24 -4.65
C TYR A 16 6.99 10.42 -3.56
N ALA A 17 7.52 11.06 -2.52
CA ALA A 17 8.11 10.37 -1.37
C ALA A 17 7.05 9.51 -0.65
N ASN A 18 5.84 10.03 -0.47
CA ASN A 18 4.74 9.29 0.15
C ASN A 18 4.29 8.10 -0.71
N ILE A 19 4.25 8.23 -2.04
CA ILE A 19 3.94 7.12 -2.94
C ILE A 19 4.99 6.02 -2.82
N MET A 20 6.28 6.37 -2.82
CA MET A 20 7.37 5.40 -2.64
C MET A 20 7.28 4.72 -1.26
N MET A 21 7.07 5.48 -0.19
CA MET A 21 6.97 4.96 1.17
C MET A 21 5.78 4.00 1.36
N MET A 22 4.62 4.31 0.79
CA MET A 22 3.46 3.41 0.87
C MET A 22 3.66 2.12 0.07
N ASN A 23 4.36 2.18 -1.06
CA ASN A 23 4.70 0.99 -1.84
C ASN A 23 5.74 0.12 -1.12
N THR A 24 6.71 0.72 -0.41
CA THR A 24 7.66 -0.06 0.41
C THR A 24 6.96 -0.76 1.57
N LEU A 25 6.06 -0.07 2.28
CA LEU A 25 5.24 -0.66 3.34
C LEU A 25 4.39 -1.83 2.81
N THR A 26 3.73 -1.64 1.66
CA THR A 26 2.90 -2.68 1.03
C THR A 26 3.74 -3.91 0.66
N CYS A 27 4.95 -3.71 0.15
CA CYS A 27 5.86 -4.80 -0.17
C CYS A 27 6.27 -5.61 1.06
N VAL A 28 6.56 -4.93 2.18
CA VAL A 28 6.94 -5.58 3.45
C VAL A 28 5.77 -6.38 4.03
N LEU A 29 4.56 -5.81 4.02
CA LEU A 29 3.38 -6.43 4.62
C LEU A 29 2.86 -7.64 3.81
N PHE A 30 2.83 -7.54 2.48
CA PHE A 30 2.12 -8.54 1.66
C PHE A 30 3.02 -9.42 0.80
N MET A 31 4.17 -8.91 0.34
CA MET A 31 4.95 -9.57 -0.71
C MET A 31 6.23 -10.25 -0.24
N ASN A 32 6.47 -10.33 1.08
CA ASN A 32 7.69 -10.87 1.73
C ASN A 32 8.97 -10.64 0.89
N PRO A 33 9.77 -9.61 1.20
CA PRO A 33 10.97 -9.30 0.44
C PRO A 33 12.02 -10.42 0.42
N GLY A 34 12.06 -11.32 1.40
CA GLY A 34 12.96 -12.47 1.43
C GLY A 34 13.45 -12.79 2.85
N ASN A 35 14.23 -13.85 2.99
CA ASN A 35 14.80 -14.23 4.28
C ASN A 35 15.92 -13.28 4.70
N ALA A 36 15.97 -12.93 5.98
CA ALA A 36 17.00 -12.08 6.57
C ALA A 36 18.41 -12.72 6.60
N THR A 37 18.54 -13.96 6.15
CA THR A 37 19.81 -14.73 6.18
C THR A 37 20.87 -14.17 5.22
N HIS A 38 20.47 -13.44 4.17
CA HIS A 38 21.38 -12.79 3.23
C HIS A 38 20.96 -11.32 3.01
N PRO A 39 21.53 -10.36 3.77
CA PRO A 39 21.07 -8.97 3.79
C PRO A 39 21.20 -8.26 2.44
N ASP A 40 22.21 -8.60 1.64
CA ASP A 40 22.41 -8.01 0.31
C ASP A 40 21.29 -8.43 -0.66
N THR A 41 20.89 -9.70 -0.62
CA THR A 41 19.81 -10.22 -1.47
C THR A 41 18.44 -9.68 -1.07
N PHE A 42 18.24 -9.45 0.24
CA PHE A 42 17.01 -8.87 0.80
C PHE A 42 16.79 -7.43 0.33
N THR A 43 17.85 -6.61 0.34
CA THR A 43 17.75 -5.21 -0.07
C THR A 43 17.46 -5.12 -1.56
N MET A 44 18.13 -5.95 -2.37
CA MET A 44 17.89 -6.01 -3.82
C MET A 44 16.48 -6.49 -4.16
N SER A 45 15.98 -7.53 -3.50
CA SER A 45 14.63 -8.04 -3.73
C SER A 45 13.54 -7.05 -3.30
N LEU A 46 13.74 -6.34 -2.17
CA LEU A 46 12.86 -5.25 -1.74
C LEU A 46 12.83 -4.12 -2.78
N MET A 47 13.99 -3.66 -3.25
CA MET A 47 14.06 -2.59 -4.26
C MET A 47 13.38 -2.99 -5.57
N VAL A 48 13.58 -4.22 -6.04
CA VAL A 48 12.92 -4.71 -7.28
C VAL A 48 11.41 -4.79 -7.11
N LYS A 49 10.92 -5.39 -6.01
CA LYS A 49 9.48 -5.52 -5.77
C LYS A 49 8.79 -4.16 -5.60
N THR A 50 9.44 -3.23 -4.90
CA THR A 50 8.91 -1.87 -4.73
C THR A 50 8.91 -1.08 -6.04
N ALA A 51 9.93 -1.24 -6.90
CA ALA A 51 9.95 -0.65 -8.23
C ALA A 51 8.82 -1.19 -9.14
N ILE A 52 8.48 -2.49 -9.03
CA ILE A 52 7.36 -3.07 -9.77
C ILE A 52 6.03 -2.47 -9.28
N LEU A 53 5.83 -2.32 -7.96
CA LEU A 53 4.62 -1.71 -7.40
C LEU A 53 4.48 -0.23 -7.79
N THR A 54 5.58 0.53 -7.82
CA THR A 54 5.54 1.93 -8.23
C THR A 54 5.24 2.06 -9.73
N ALA A 55 5.82 1.18 -10.57
CA ALA A 55 5.47 1.12 -11.99
C ALA A 55 3.99 0.79 -12.20
N LEU A 56 3.42 -0.13 -11.40
CA LEU A 56 2.00 -0.44 -11.43
C LEU A 56 1.14 0.78 -11.00
N PHE A 57 1.57 1.56 -10.02
CA PHE A 57 0.90 2.81 -9.64
C PHE A 57 0.90 3.84 -10.78
N LEU A 58 2.00 3.97 -11.51
CA LEU A 58 2.05 4.82 -12.71
C LEU A 58 1.12 4.29 -13.81
N TRP A 59 1.06 2.98 -14.00
CA TRP A 59 0.19 2.37 -15.01
C TRP A 59 -1.30 2.54 -14.67
N THR A 60 -1.72 2.35 -13.42
CA THR A 60 -3.12 2.58 -13.02
C THR A 60 -3.53 4.03 -13.23
N ARG A 61 -2.65 4.99 -12.93
CA ARG A 61 -2.87 6.42 -13.20
C ARG A 61 -3.03 6.73 -14.69
N ALA A 62 -2.34 6.00 -15.56
CA ALA A 62 -2.46 6.18 -17.01
C ALA A 62 -3.73 5.54 -17.60
N SER A 63 -4.25 4.49 -16.97
CA SER A 63 -5.35 3.68 -17.53
C SER A 63 -6.74 4.13 -17.10
N TYR A 64 -6.90 4.65 -15.88
CA TYR A 64 -8.22 4.95 -15.31
C TYR A 64 -8.56 6.44 -15.30
N PRO A 65 -9.81 6.81 -15.64
CA PRO A 65 -10.29 8.19 -15.48
C PRO A 65 -10.47 8.54 -14.00
N ARG A 66 -10.44 9.84 -13.69
CA ARG A 66 -10.58 10.33 -12.31
C ARG A 66 -11.99 10.08 -11.78
N PHE A 67 -12.08 9.46 -10.60
CA PHE A 67 -13.35 9.30 -9.89
C PHE A 67 -13.83 10.63 -9.30
N ARG A 68 -15.15 10.82 -9.29
CA ARG A 68 -15.79 11.93 -8.56
C ARG A 68 -15.76 11.64 -7.05
N TYR A 69 -15.69 12.70 -6.24
CA TYR A 69 -15.65 12.60 -4.77
C TYR A 69 -16.77 11.73 -4.18
N ASP A 70 -18.01 11.87 -4.68
CA ASP A 70 -19.14 11.09 -4.19
C ASP A 70 -19.00 9.59 -4.46
N GLN A 71 -18.41 9.23 -5.60
CA GLN A 71 -18.14 7.84 -5.96
C GLN A 71 -17.02 7.25 -5.09
N LEU A 72 -15.99 8.05 -4.79
CA LEU A 72 -14.93 7.65 -3.87
C LEU A 72 -15.47 7.41 -2.45
N MET A 73 -16.32 8.33 -1.96
CA MET A 73 -16.95 8.22 -0.65
C MET A 73 -17.86 6.98 -0.59
N HIS A 74 -18.65 6.74 -1.63
CA HIS A 74 -19.48 5.54 -1.73
C HIS A 74 -18.66 4.25 -1.72
N LEU A 75 -17.57 4.21 -2.49
CA LEU A 75 -16.68 3.05 -2.56
C LEU A 75 -16.05 2.75 -1.19
N LEU A 76 -15.53 3.77 -0.50
CA LEU A 76 -14.90 3.56 0.81
C LEU A 76 -15.90 3.12 1.87
N TRP A 77 -17.04 3.81 1.97
CA TRP A 77 -17.96 3.63 3.10
C TRP A 77 -18.97 2.52 2.91
N LYS A 78 -19.45 2.30 1.69
CA LYS A 78 -20.49 1.28 1.44
C LYS A 78 -19.91 -0.06 1.00
N MET A 79 -18.75 -0.07 0.35
CA MET A 79 -18.16 -1.30 -0.17
C MET A 79 -16.97 -1.75 0.66
N PHE A 80 -15.94 -0.90 0.84
CA PHE A 80 -14.73 -1.33 1.56
C PHE A 80 -14.95 -1.48 3.06
N LEU A 81 -15.65 -0.57 3.72
CA LEU A 81 -15.82 -0.61 5.18
C LEU A 81 -16.56 -1.87 5.69
N PRO A 82 -17.68 -2.31 5.09
CA PRO A 82 -18.31 -3.56 5.51
C PRO A 82 -17.43 -4.79 5.24
N LEU A 83 -16.69 -4.78 4.13
CA LEU A 83 -15.79 -5.87 3.75
C LEU A 83 -14.60 -5.98 4.71
N THR A 84 -13.98 -4.85 5.10
CA THR A 84 -12.85 -4.87 6.04
C THR A 84 -13.28 -5.33 7.42
N LEU A 85 -14.49 -4.97 7.88
CA LEU A 85 -15.04 -5.46 9.13
C LEU A 85 -15.28 -6.97 9.09
N ALA A 86 -15.82 -7.49 7.98
CA ALA A 86 -16.00 -8.93 7.79
C ALA A 86 -14.66 -9.69 7.79
N MET A 87 -13.65 -9.16 7.09
CA MET A 87 -12.29 -9.73 7.06
C MET A 87 -11.61 -9.68 8.42
N PHE A 88 -11.84 -8.63 9.22
CA PHE A 88 -11.32 -8.52 10.57
C PHE A 88 -11.88 -9.61 11.49
N LEU A 89 -13.20 -9.83 11.47
CA LEU A 89 -13.84 -10.91 12.23
C LEU A 89 -13.33 -12.28 11.76
N TRP A 90 -13.17 -12.47 10.45
CA TRP A 90 -12.62 -13.70 9.90
C TRP A 90 -11.18 -13.97 10.38
N HIS A 91 -10.30 -12.97 10.29
CA HIS A 91 -8.89 -13.14 10.65
C HIS A 91 -8.66 -13.33 12.16
N THR A 92 -9.59 -12.89 13.01
CA THR A 92 -9.55 -13.18 14.45
C THR A 92 -10.13 -14.56 14.79
N ALA A 93 -11.23 -14.96 14.14
CA ALA A 93 -11.87 -16.25 14.36
C ALA A 93 -11.10 -17.44 13.74
N PHE A 94 -10.45 -17.25 12.60
CA PHE A 94 -9.81 -18.35 11.87
C PHE A 94 -8.62 -18.97 12.63
N PRO A 95 -7.65 -18.21 13.18
CA PRO A 95 -6.55 -18.78 13.96
C PRO A 95 -7.00 -19.42 15.27
N THR A 96 -8.04 -18.88 15.91
CA THR A 96 -8.59 -19.43 17.15
C THR A 96 -9.30 -20.76 16.91
N MET A 97 -10.08 -20.88 15.84
CA MET A 97 -10.71 -22.14 15.43
C MET A 97 -9.70 -23.24 15.09
N LEU A 98 -8.62 -22.89 14.39
CA LEU A 98 -7.57 -23.85 13.99
C LEU A 98 -6.55 -24.14 15.09
N SER A 99 -6.71 -23.57 16.30
CA SER A 99 -5.71 -23.62 17.38
C SER A 99 -4.29 -23.20 16.93
N GLY A 100 -4.21 -22.33 15.92
CA GLY A 100 -2.98 -21.92 15.24
C GLY A 100 -2.60 -20.47 15.55
N LEU A 101 -2.65 -20.09 16.82
CA LEU A 101 -2.22 -18.76 17.25
C LEU A 101 -0.71 -18.62 17.01
N PRO A 102 -0.25 -17.52 16.38
CA PRO A 102 1.18 -17.29 16.22
C PRO A 102 1.85 -17.12 17.60
N PRO A 103 3.14 -17.51 17.73
CA PRO A 103 3.89 -17.27 18.95
C PRO A 103 3.99 -15.75 19.22
N GLN A 104 3.97 -15.38 20.51
CA GLN A 104 4.08 -13.99 20.96
C GLN A 104 5.49 -13.43 20.76
#